data_AF-W2TGV6-F1
#
_entry.id   AF-W2TGV6-F1
#
_cell.length_a   1.000
_cell.length_b   1.000
_cell.length_c   1.000
_cell.angle_alpha   90.00
_cell.angle_beta   90.00
_cell.angle_gamma   90.00
#
_symmetry.space_group_name_H-M   'P 1'
#
loop_
_entity.id
_entity.type
_entity.pdbx_description
1 polymer ?
#
loop_
_entity_poly.entity_id
_entity_poly.type
_entity_poly.pdbx_seq_one_letter_code
_entity_poly.pdbx_strand_id
1 'polypeptide(L)'
;MKEGWRVPTVEEVDSAVSAEIPNGGTEPEAHAVVTSFMLNRKCWIEDPNSPSMRNGKCSKLSQNPKSLREETSMEVNGYPGYRRRNCTTVEVNGQVYVEWVVPTNLYLLTKFHCHVNLEICGTIYAVKHLYKYIYQ
;
A
#
# COMPACT_ATOMS: atom_id res chain seq x y z
N MET A 1 12.10 -19.27 -19.00
CA MET A 1 11.38 -17.97 -19.11
C MET A 1 11.39 -17.59 -20.58
N LYS A 2 10.25 -17.20 -21.17
CA LYS A 2 10.22 -16.73 -22.57
C LYS A 2 11.08 -15.46 -22.69
N GLU A 3 11.78 -15.31 -23.81
CA GLU A 3 12.50 -14.08 -24.13
C GLU A 3 11.53 -12.89 -24.10
N GLY A 4 11.84 -11.88 -23.29
CA GLY A 4 11.03 -10.66 -23.14
C GLY A 4 10.46 -10.39 -21.75
N TRP A 5 10.50 -11.35 -20.81
CA TRP A 5 10.08 -11.07 -19.43
C TRP A 5 11.27 -10.60 -18.59
N ARG A 6 11.39 -9.27 -18.42
CA ARG A 6 12.37 -8.64 -17.53
C ARG A 6 11.76 -8.37 -16.16
N VAL A 7 12.60 -8.41 -15.13
CA VAL A 7 12.24 -7.87 -13.82
C VAL A 7 11.91 -6.38 -14.02
N PRO A 8 10.76 -5.89 -13.54
CA PRO A 8 10.42 -4.48 -13.70
C PRO A 8 11.47 -3.61 -12.98
N THR A 9 11.84 -2.49 -13.61
CA THR A 9 12.75 -1.54 -12.97
C THR A 9 12.04 -0.79 -11.84
N VAL A 10 12.81 -0.15 -10.97
CA VAL A 10 12.26 0.65 -9.85
C VAL A 10 11.33 1.75 -10.38
N GLU A 11 11.69 2.37 -11.50
CA GLU A 11 10.93 3.43 -12.15
C GLU A 11 9.61 2.89 -12.73
N GLU A 12 9.63 1.69 -13.32
CA GLU A 12 8.41 1.04 -13.81
C GLU A 12 7.46 0.72 -12.64
N VAL A 13 8.00 0.26 -11.50
CA VAL A 13 7.22 0.02 -10.28
C VAL A 13 6.62 1.32 -9.75
N ASP A 14 7.41 2.38 -9.63
CA ASP A 14 6.94 3.70 -9.16
C ASP A 14 5.88 4.31 -10.07
N SER A 15 5.97 4.07 -11.39
CA SER A 15 4.98 4.54 -12.35
C SER A 15 3.64 3.80 -12.21
N ALA A 16 3.67 2.55 -11.74
CA ALA A 16 2.52 1.68 -11.65
C ALA A 16 1.86 1.70 -10.27
N VAL A 17 2.64 1.81 -9.20
CA VAL A 17 2.20 1.72 -7.82
C VAL A 17 2.67 2.93 -7.03
N SER A 18 1.71 3.59 -6.39
CA SER A 18 1.96 4.57 -5.35
C SER A 18 1.52 4.02 -4.00
N ALA A 19 2.28 4.36 -2.97
CA ALA A 19 1.93 4.11 -1.58
C ALA A 19 2.03 5.40 -0.74
N GLU A 20 1.88 6.54 -1.41
CA GLU A 20 2.00 7.89 -0.87
C GLU A 20 0.65 8.60 -0.89
N ILE A 21 0.48 9.61 -0.02
CA ILE A 21 -0.67 10.53 -0.10
C ILE A 21 -0.33 11.60 -1.14
N PRO A 22 -1.11 11.73 -2.24
CA PRO A 22 -0.89 12.80 -3.22
C PRO A 22 -1.07 14.19 -2.60
N ASN A 23 -0.41 15.19 -3.16
CA ASN A 23 -0.53 16.56 -2.66
C ASN A 23 -1.89 17.15 -3.07
N GLY A 24 -2.68 17.60 -2.09
CA GLY A 24 -4.04 18.11 -2.34
C GLY A 24 -4.11 19.43 -3.12
N GLY A 25 -3.01 20.18 -3.20
CA GLY A 25 -2.92 21.41 -4.00
C GLY A 25 -2.59 21.17 -5.47
N THR A 26 -1.75 20.18 -5.77
CA THR A 26 -1.36 19.85 -7.16
C THR A 26 -2.23 18.76 -7.78
N GLU A 27 -2.69 17.79 -6.99
CA GLU A 27 -3.43 16.60 -7.44
C GLU A 27 -4.68 16.37 -6.57
N PRO A 28 -5.66 17.30 -6.58
CA PRO A 28 -6.80 17.27 -5.65
C PRO A 28 -7.68 16.02 -5.80
N GLU A 29 -7.88 15.54 -7.02
CA GLU A 29 -8.71 14.35 -7.29
C GLU A 29 -8.04 13.08 -6.72
N ALA A 30 -6.76 12.86 -7.05
CA ALA A 30 -5.98 11.74 -6.52
C ALA A 30 -5.90 11.79 -4.98
N HIS A 31 -5.71 12.97 -4.41
CA HIS A 31 -5.72 13.17 -2.96
C HIS A 31 -7.06 12.74 -2.35
N ALA A 32 -8.19 13.20 -2.92
CA ALA A 32 -9.52 12.87 -2.42
C ALA A 32 -9.80 11.36 -2.46
N VAL A 33 -9.45 10.68 -3.55
CA VAL A 33 -9.70 9.23 -3.67
C VAL A 33 -8.75 8.40 -2.79
N VAL A 34 -7.47 8.78 -2.65
CA VAL A 34 -6.52 8.07 -1.78
C VAL A 34 -6.94 8.20 -0.31
N THR A 35 -7.30 9.40 0.12
CA THR A 35 -7.73 9.65 1.50
C THR A 35 -9.05 8.96 1.85
N SER A 36 -9.94 8.80 0.86
CA SER A 36 -11.24 8.14 1.06
C SER A 36 -11.15 6.61 1.05
N PHE A 37 -10.34 6.03 0.16
CA PHE A 37 -10.42 4.59 -0.13
C PHE A 37 -9.16 3.81 0.24
N MET A 38 -8.01 4.46 0.41
CA MET A 38 -6.71 3.76 0.48
C MET A 38 -6.00 3.91 1.83
N LEU A 39 -6.61 4.54 2.83
CA LEU A 39 -6.06 4.59 4.19
C LEU A 39 -6.44 3.32 4.97
N ASN A 40 -5.43 2.58 5.43
CA ASN A 40 -5.69 1.48 6.36
C ASN A 40 -6.23 2.01 7.68
N ARG A 41 -7.25 1.32 8.22
CA ARG A 41 -7.73 1.58 9.58
C ARG A 41 -6.64 1.28 10.61
N LYS A 42 -6.51 2.18 11.58
CA LYS A 42 -5.67 1.99 12.77
C LYS A 42 -6.41 1.10 13.76
N CYS A 43 -6.06 -0.18 13.79
CA CYS A 43 -6.79 -1.20 14.56
C CYS A 43 -6.93 -0.88 16.07
N TRP A 44 -5.91 -0.27 16.68
CA TRP A 44 -5.88 -0.01 18.13
C TRP A 44 -6.76 1.17 18.55
N ILE A 45 -7.24 1.96 17.59
CA ILE A 45 -8.11 3.11 17.84
C ILE A 45 -9.57 2.70 17.69
N GLU A 46 -9.87 1.96 16.62
CA GLU A 46 -11.27 1.63 16.28
C GLU A 46 -11.79 0.37 16.99
N ASP A 47 -10.95 -0.64 17.22
CA ASP A 47 -11.37 -1.87 17.91
C ASP A 47 -10.23 -2.51 18.73
N PRO A 48 -9.93 -1.92 19.91
CA PRO A 48 -8.89 -2.41 20.82
C PRO A 48 -9.12 -3.84 21.32
N ASN A 49 -10.38 -4.32 21.27
CA ASN A 49 -10.78 -5.64 21.74
C ASN A 49 -10.94 -6.65 20.59
N SER A 50 -10.63 -6.25 19.34
CA SER A 50 -10.76 -7.16 18.20
C SER A 50 -9.91 -8.42 18.42
N PRO A 51 -10.33 -9.59 17.88
CA PRO A 51 -9.51 -10.82 17.90
C PRO A 51 -8.14 -10.64 17.24
N SER A 52 -7.99 -9.61 16.41
CA SER A 52 -6.72 -9.23 15.79
C SER A 52 -5.74 -8.54 16.73
N MET A 53 -6.15 -8.06 17.89
CA MET A 53 -5.26 -7.46 18.87
C MET A 53 -4.57 -8.55 19.71
N ARG A 54 -3.24 -8.59 19.67
CA ARG A 54 -2.41 -9.49 20.49
C ARG A 54 -1.34 -8.68 21.19
N ASN A 55 -1.30 -8.72 22.52
CA ASN A 55 -0.34 -8.00 23.36
C ASN A 55 -0.26 -6.49 23.03
N GLY A 56 -1.41 -5.85 22.81
CA GLY A 56 -1.49 -4.43 22.47
C GLY A 56 -1.06 -4.07 21.03
N LYS A 57 -0.79 -5.05 20.16
CA LYS A 57 -0.43 -4.85 18.75
C LYS A 57 -1.41 -5.52 17.82
N CYS A 58 -1.60 -4.97 16.62
CA CYS A 58 -2.32 -5.69 15.58
C CYS A 58 -1.50 -6.90 15.13
N SER A 59 -2.12 -8.07 15.16
CA SER A 59 -1.63 -9.25 14.46
C SER A 59 -1.80 -9.15 12.94
N LYS A 60 -2.71 -8.29 12.43
CA LYS A 60 -2.87 -8.05 11.00
C LYS A 60 -1.80 -7.07 10.52
N LEU A 61 -0.77 -7.61 9.86
CA LEU A 61 0.33 -6.83 9.28
C LEU A 61 -0.12 -5.78 8.26
N SER A 62 -1.27 -5.95 7.61
CA SER A 62 -1.86 -4.97 6.70
C SER A 62 -2.42 -3.74 7.42
N GLN A 63 -2.75 -3.84 8.70
CA GLN A 63 -3.33 -2.75 9.50
C GLN A 63 -2.29 -2.02 10.38
N ASN A 64 -1.02 -2.41 10.27
CA ASN A 64 0.10 -1.74 10.92
C ASN A 64 0.72 -0.68 9.99
N PRO A 65 1.30 0.40 10.55
CA PRO A 65 2.06 1.37 9.76
C PRO A 65 3.17 0.67 8.98
N LYS A 66 3.40 1.13 7.76
CA LYS A 66 4.54 0.73 6.94
C LYS A 66 5.64 1.76 7.10
N SER A 67 6.88 1.31 7.20
CA SER A 67 8.04 2.21 7.31
C SER A 67 8.09 3.20 6.16
N LEU A 68 8.37 4.46 6.47
CA LEU A 68 8.71 5.49 5.50
C LEU A 68 9.96 5.11 4.70
N ARG A 69 9.97 5.46 3.42
CA ARG A 69 11.04 5.15 2.48
C ARG A 69 11.14 6.24 1.42
N GLU A 70 12.36 6.74 1.20
CA GLU A 70 12.59 7.78 0.18
C GLU A 70 12.54 7.22 -1.25
N GLU A 71 12.84 5.95 -1.43
CA GLU A 71 12.95 5.31 -2.74
C GLU A 71 12.37 3.90 -2.72
N THR A 72 11.93 3.43 -3.89
CA THR A 72 11.49 2.05 -4.07
C THR A 72 12.72 1.13 -4.21
N SER A 73 12.71 0.01 -3.50
CA SER A 73 13.76 -1.02 -3.60
C SER A 73 13.17 -2.37 -3.99
N MET A 74 13.93 -3.16 -4.76
CA MET A 74 13.58 -4.55 -5.03
C MET A 74 14.09 -5.43 -3.90
N GLU A 75 13.18 -5.92 -3.03
CA GLU A 75 13.56 -6.75 -1.89
C GLU A 75 13.77 -8.21 -2.28
N VAL A 76 14.65 -8.90 -1.55
CA VAL A 76 14.99 -10.33 -1.77
C VAL A 76 13.79 -11.25 -1.56
N ASN A 77 12.83 -10.84 -0.72
CA ASN A 77 11.59 -11.59 -0.47
C ASN A 77 10.58 -11.52 -1.64
N GLY A 78 10.88 -10.77 -2.70
CA GLY A 78 10.11 -10.70 -3.93
C GLY A 78 9.00 -9.65 -3.99
N TYR A 79 8.86 -8.84 -2.95
CA TYR A 79 7.94 -7.71 -2.95
C TYR A 79 8.74 -6.41 -2.99
N PRO A 80 8.46 -5.48 -3.90
CA PRO A 80 9.10 -4.18 -3.86
C PRO A 80 8.77 -3.47 -2.56
N GLY A 81 9.80 -2.91 -1.97
CA GLY A 81 9.66 -1.99 -0.87
C GLY A 81 9.33 -0.61 -1.42
N TYR A 82 8.03 -0.31 -1.57
CA TYR A 82 7.57 0.92 -2.20
C TYR A 82 8.05 2.19 -1.48
N ARG A 83 8.32 3.22 -2.27
CA ARG A 83 8.52 4.60 -1.83
C ARG A 83 7.31 5.09 -1.03
N ARG A 84 7.59 5.69 0.13
CA ARG A 84 6.65 6.19 1.14
C ARG A 84 7.24 7.43 1.82
N ARG A 85 7.26 8.58 1.15
CA ARG A 85 7.82 9.81 1.69
C ARG A 85 6.82 10.54 2.57
N ASN A 86 7.32 11.23 3.59
CA ASN A 86 6.51 12.07 4.46
C ASN A 86 6.31 13.49 3.88
N CYS A 87 5.89 13.57 2.60
CA CYS A 87 5.68 14.84 1.91
C CYS A 87 4.29 15.43 2.15
N THR A 88 3.31 14.59 2.46
CA THR A 88 1.92 15.00 2.69
C THR A 88 1.32 14.15 3.79
N THR A 89 0.63 14.82 4.71
CA THR A 89 -0.08 14.19 5.81
C THR A 89 -1.56 14.54 5.71
N VAL A 90 -2.42 13.67 6.21
CA VAL A 90 -3.86 13.94 6.31
C VAL A 90 -4.35 13.64 7.71
N GLU A 91 -5.24 14.47 8.22
CA GLU A 91 -5.94 14.20 9.48
C GLU A 91 -7.33 13.65 9.19
N VAL A 92 -7.63 12.47 9.73
CA VAL A 92 -8.96 11.84 9.65
C VAL A 92 -9.38 11.51 11.07
N ASN A 93 -10.50 12.08 11.53
CA ASN A 93 -11.04 11.87 12.88
C ASN A 93 -10.02 12.14 14.01
N GLY A 94 -9.24 13.23 13.92
CA GLY A 94 -8.23 13.58 14.93
C GLY A 94 -6.96 12.72 14.87
N GLN A 95 -6.78 11.93 13.80
CA GLN A 95 -5.64 11.04 13.63
C GLN A 95 -4.86 11.40 12.37
N VAL A 96 -3.53 11.55 12.51
CA VAL A 96 -2.64 11.84 11.40
C VAL A 96 -2.26 10.56 10.66
N TYR A 97 -2.40 10.55 9.34
CA TYR A 97 -2.04 9.45 8.45
C TYR A 97 -0.88 9.86 7.54
N VAL A 98 0.14 9.00 7.47
CA VAL A 98 1.28 9.08 6.54
C VAL A 98 1.68 7.67 6.11
N GLU A 99 1.91 6.79 7.08
CA GLU A 99 2.45 5.43 6.90
C GLU A 99 1.40 4.35 6.58
N TRP A 100 0.13 4.73 6.41
CA TRP A 100 -1.01 3.80 6.37
C TRP A 100 -1.65 3.65 4.98
N VAL A 101 -1.08 4.28 3.95
CA VAL A 101 -1.59 4.15 2.58
C VAL A 101 -1.35 2.72 2.06
N VAL A 102 -2.42 2.08 1.58
CA VAL A 102 -2.36 0.80 0.88
C VAL A 102 -1.77 1.04 -0.52
N PRO A 103 -0.78 0.25 -0.97
CA PRO A 103 -0.23 0.36 -2.32
C PRO A 103 -1.33 0.26 -3.39
N THR A 104 -1.35 1.20 -4.32
CA THR A 104 -2.42 1.31 -5.30
C THR A 104 -1.92 1.88 -6.62
N ASN A 105 -2.70 1.70 -7.68
CA ASN A 105 -2.52 2.42 -8.92
C ASN A 105 -3.46 3.63 -8.92
N LEU A 106 -2.90 4.85 -8.97
CA LEU A 106 -3.70 6.08 -8.91
C LEU A 106 -4.71 6.17 -10.05
N TYR A 107 -4.37 5.73 -11.27
CA TYR A 107 -5.30 5.73 -12.39
C TYR A 107 -6.49 4.80 -12.17
N LEU A 108 -6.27 3.57 -11.71
CA LEU A 108 -7.36 2.63 -11.40
C LEU A 108 -8.24 3.15 -10.26
N LEU A 109 -7.61 3.70 -9.23
CA LEU A 109 -8.30 4.26 -8.08
C LEU A 109 -9.21 5.43 -8.48
N THR A 110 -8.67 6.40 -9.23
CA THR A 110 -9.44 7.54 -9.76
C THR A 110 -10.52 7.09 -10.74
N LYS A 111 -10.29 6.03 -11.52
CA LYS A 111 -11.30 5.54 -12.46
C LYS A 111 -12.49 4.84 -11.79
N PHE A 112 -12.24 4.07 -10.73
CA PHE A 112 -13.25 3.19 -10.14
C PHE A 112 -13.78 3.64 -8.79
N HIS A 113 -13.13 4.61 -8.13
CA HIS A 113 -13.54 5.15 -6.82
C HIS A 113 -13.83 4.05 -5.79
N CYS A 114 -12.92 3.07 -5.69
CA CYS A 114 -13.05 1.95 -4.79
C CYS A 114 -11.68 1.54 -4.22
N HIS A 115 -11.69 0.69 -3.19
CA HIS A 115 -10.47 0.21 -2.58
C HIS A 115 -9.77 -0.81 -3.52
N VAL A 116 -8.65 -0.42 -4.12
CA VAL A 116 -7.87 -1.24 -5.07
C VAL A 116 -6.43 -1.43 -4.56
N ASN A 117 -6.11 -2.62 -4.06
CA ASN A 117 -4.73 -2.99 -3.72
C ASN A 117 -3.99 -3.49 -4.97
N LEU A 118 -2.85 -2.88 -5.30
CA LEU A 118 -1.99 -3.36 -6.37
C LEU A 118 -0.62 -3.75 -5.80
N GLU A 119 -0.26 -5.01 -6.00
CA GLU A 119 1.02 -5.57 -5.57
C GLU A 119 1.83 -6.06 -6.77
N ILE A 120 3.02 -5.50 -6.95
CA ILE A 120 4.02 -6.04 -7.86
C ILE A 120 4.71 -7.21 -7.16
N CYS A 121 4.78 -8.36 -7.82
CA CYS A 121 5.42 -9.55 -7.27
C CYS A 121 6.48 -10.07 -8.24
N GLY A 122 7.74 -10.04 -7.82
CA GLY A 122 8.90 -10.32 -8.70
C GLY A 122 9.50 -11.73 -8.61
N THR A 123 9.02 -12.60 -7.71
CA THR A 123 9.67 -13.91 -7.46
C THR A 123 8.68 -15.06 -7.25
N ILE A 124 9.19 -16.28 -7.05
CA ILE A 124 8.40 -17.48 -6.74
C ILE A 124 7.51 -17.34 -5.49
N TYR A 125 7.79 -16.36 -4.61
CA TYR A 125 6.90 -16.02 -3.51
C TYR A 125 5.54 -15.47 -3.99
N ALA A 126 5.48 -14.86 -5.17
CA ALA A 126 4.23 -14.49 -5.85
C ALA A 126 3.32 -15.69 -6.06
N VAL A 127 3.91 -16.83 -6.47
CA VAL A 127 3.19 -18.08 -6.68
C VAL A 127 2.59 -18.55 -5.36
N LYS A 128 3.39 -18.60 -4.29
CA LYS A 128 2.88 -18.95 -2.94
C LYS A 128 1.73 -18.04 -2.49
N HIS A 129 1.83 -16.74 -2.78
CA HIS A 129 0.79 -15.77 -2.46
C HIS A 129 -0.49 -16.06 -3.25
N LEU A 130 -0.42 -16.26 -4.57
CA LEU A 130 -1.58 -16.60 -5.40
C LEU A 130 -2.28 -17.87 -4.92
N TYR A 131 -1.52 -18.91 -4.57
CA TYR A 131 -2.08 -20.14 -4.02
C TYR A 131 -2.87 -19.90 -2.73
N LYS A 132 -2.38 -19.02 -1.84
CA LYS A 132 -3.09 -18.65 -0.60
C LYS A 132 -4.47 -18.03 -0.86
N TYR A 133 -4.62 -17.24 -1.93
CA TYR A 133 -5.89 -16.56 -2.22
C TYR A 133 -6.85 -17.41 -3.04
N ILE A 134 -6.34 -18.31 -3.89
CA ILE A 134 -7.16 -19.19 -4.74
C ILE A 134 -7.68 -20.40 -3.95
N TYR A 135 -6.87 -20.96 -3.06
CA TYR A 135 -7.17 -22.22 -2.36
C TYR A 135 -7.43 -22.02 -0.86
N GLN A 136 -8.11 -20.93 -0.48
CA GLN A 136 -8.47 -20.68 0.93
C GLN A 136 -9.22 -21.85 1.57
#